data_AF-A0AA39IWN3-F1
#
_entry.id   AF-A0AA39IWN3-F1
#
_cell.length_a   1.000
_cell.length_b   1.000
_cell.length_c   1.000
_cell.angle_alpha   90.00
_cell.angle_beta   90.00
_cell.angle_gamma   90.00
#
_symmetry.space_group_name_H-M   'P 1'
#
loop_
_entity.id
_entity.type
_entity.pdbx_description
1 polymer ?
#
loop_
_entity_poly.entity_id
_entity_poly.type
_entity_poly.pdbx_seq_one_letter_code
_entity_poly.pdbx_strand_id
1 'polypeptide(L)'
;MSCSGCFLVRYCSKECQLKHWRSHKYDCRNILRSPSWSPAWVREKRTPKFVEDPDSVPPGMPPGMPPGMPHTFGMGLILWGNIPAIDIINAIDNEGMADIRNRDLSLAFVASGDLRNMVRTINKLPGDYTGTIKIVLNDFNPVVVCRNLMILSILGIVEDIEAAEHALHLWYSIFQPLSYQTRVFVPVMQSEIFRSLNGTPAQLTPSTTMCTTFSVDTIAFLLDKLRPKDIDPVVANNAFNNIMNAPERVDYRDRYYASVKPSHRLALKEWRSYGLVLPFGAITAHMAIPNPWLFTHDDRLMLNDSAHPFEGWDFDEMFSAGKAHGTTEEDLIGCLFFYVKDQLVEFSKRLHTFKIQIYISDEEARQLPKTLKSHPTFPQSFDRVEASNITDKNYVGMSVLSDLGPLLNKANPHAAIIGLFMNWYLWKNPANFMSSSVAFDDAINRMASCPSVGFSPTNIFPLNQKVFEMIQKLPLFHDTSKSFEEYIKEEKEDEITSKAGLQSRRINRIVPHRCFAKLGARHSELPVIDSPERWYKVVSFSIICIGAMRHLLRVFRHLLVVCHFMSAILNGGMLWTTSPSRPAHESTHAYSRRSRS
;
A
#
# COMPACT_ATOMS: atom_id res chain seq x y z
N MET A 1 -19.97 -23.43 15.14
CA MET A 1 -19.41 -24.60 14.43
C MET A 1 -19.13 -24.23 12.98
N SER A 2 -17.96 -24.58 12.44
CA SER A 2 -17.65 -24.37 11.01
C SER A 2 -18.18 -25.53 10.16
N CYS A 3 -18.48 -25.27 8.88
CA CYS A 3 -18.71 -26.34 7.91
C CYS A 3 -17.45 -27.21 7.81
N SER A 4 -17.52 -28.47 8.22
CA SER A 4 -16.36 -29.38 8.22
C SER A 4 -15.83 -29.73 6.82
N GLY A 5 -16.61 -29.48 5.77
CA GLY A 5 -16.21 -29.76 4.40
C GLY A 5 -15.42 -28.64 3.73
N CYS A 6 -15.81 -27.38 3.96
CA CYS A 6 -15.21 -26.23 3.27
C CYS A 6 -14.61 -25.16 4.17
N PHE A 7 -15.01 -25.13 5.45
CA PHE A 7 -14.65 -24.13 6.44
C PHE A 7 -15.09 -22.69 6.12
N LEU A 8 -15.58 -22.40 4.92
CA LEU A 8 -16.04 -21.07 4.46
C LEU A 8 -17.21 -20.47 5.26
N VAL A 9 -18.00 -21.27 5.97
CA VAL A 9 -19.19 -20.79 6.69
C VAL A 9 -19.18 -21.30 8.12
N ARG A 10 -19.59 -20.42 9.05
CA ARG A 10 -19.80 -20.74 10.46
C ARG A 10 -21.26 -20.57 10.87
N TYR A 11 -21.68 -21.46 11.75
CA TYR A 11 -23.04 -21.56 12.25
C TYR A 11 -23.06 -21.39 13.77
N CYS A 12 -24.04 -20.67 14.29
CA CYS A 12 -24.27 -20.56 15.73
C CYS A 12 -24.76 -21.89 16.33
N SER A 13 -25.47 -22.73 15.55
CA SER A 13 -25.98 -24.02 16.02
C SER A 13 -26.06 -25.08 14.90
N LYS A 14 -26.35 -26.34 15.28
CA LYS A 14 -26.52 -27.45 14.33
C LYS A 14 -27.78 -27.27 13.49
N GLU A 15 -28.83 -26.72 14.08
CA GLU A 15 -30.10 -26.42 13.44
C GLU A 15 -29.91 -25.40 12.31
N CYS A 16 -29.15 -24.33 12.56
CA CYS A 16 -28.79 -23.36 11.53
C CYS A 16 -27.96 -23.98 10.40
N GLN A 17 -27.04 -24.90 10.72
CA GLN A 17 -26.28 -25.64 9.71
C GLN A 17 -27.20 -26.50 8.84
N LEU A 18 -28.12 -27.27 9.44
CA LEU A 18 -29.04 -28.13 8.71
C LEU A 18 -30.00 -27.32 7.83
N LYS A 19 -30.46 -26.16 8.31
CA LYS A 19 -31.30 -25.24 7.54
C LYS A 19 -30.55 -24.68 6.33
N HIS A 20 -29.30 -24.22 6.51
CA HIS A 20 -28.48 -23.68 5.43
C HIS A 20 -27.95 -24.74 4.46
N TRP A 21 -27.80 -26.00 4.90
CA TRP A 21 -27.19 -27.07 4.11
C TRP A 21 -27.87 -27.28 2.73
N ARG A 22 -29.18 -27.04 2.63
CA ARG A 22 -29.93 -27.19 1.38
C ARG A 22 -29.38 -26.34 0.24
N SER A 23 -28.97 -25.09 0.52
CA SER A 23 -28.31 -24.21 -0.44
C SER A 23 -26.78 -24.39 -0.42
N HIS A 24 -26.18 -24.46 0.77
CA HIS A 24 -24.72 -24.50 0.91
C HIS A 24 -24.05 -25.74 0.31
N LYS A 25 -24.76 -26.87 0.19
CA LYS A 25 -24.19 -28.12 -0.34
C LYS A 25 -23.58 -27.95 -1.74
N TYR A 26 -24.08 -27.02 -2.56
CA TYR A 26 -23.57 -26.77 -3.90
C TYR A 26 -22.22 -26.06 -3.86
N ASP A 27 -22.06 -25.07 -3.00
CA ASP A 27 -20.79 -24.38 -2.76
C ASP A 27 -19.78 -25.32 -2.11
N CYS A 28 -20.24 -26.05 -1.08
CA CYS A 28 -19.43 -27.03 -0.40
C CYS A 28 -18.99 -28.16 -1.36
N ARG A 29 -19.74 -28.50 -2.40
CA ARG A 29 -19.30 -29.53 -3.38
C ARG A 29 -18.78 -28.93 -4.69
N ASN A 30 -18.49 -27.62 -4.71
CA ASN A 30 -18.03 -26.96 -5.92
C ASN A 30 -16.69 -27.53 -6.42
N ILE A 31 -16.58 -27.72 -7.74
CA ILE A 31 -15.39 -28.28 -8.38
C ILE A 31 -14.11 -27.48 -8.09
N LEU A 32 -14.20 -26.16 -7.87
CA LEU A 32 -13.06 -25.33 -7.51
C LEU A 32 -12.43 -25.75 -6.17
N ARG A 33 -13.22 -26.36 -5.28
CA ARG A 33 -12.70 -26.90 -4.02
C ARG A 33 -12.08 -28.29 -4.17
N SER A 34 -12.15 -28.90 -5.35
CA SER A 34 -11.50 -30.19 -5.56
C SER A 34 -9.98 -30.03 -5.48
N PRO A 35 -9.27 -30.86 -4.69
CA PRO A 35 -7.81 -30.92 -4.73
C PRO A 35 -7.27 -31.27 -6.12
N SER A 36 -8.06 -31.97 -6.94
CA SER A 36 -7.72 -32.33 -8.31
C SER A 36 -8.11 -31.27 -9.36
N TRP A 37 -8.68 -30.13 -8.95
CA TRP A 37 -8.95 -29.04 -9.89
C TRP A 37 -7.65 -28.53 -10.50
N SER A 38 -7.64 -28.37 -11.82
CA SER A 38 -6.55 -27.78 -12.58
C SER A 38 -7.11 -26.71 -13.53
N PRO A 39 -6.31 -25.70 -13.91
CA PRO A 39 -6.69 -24.67 -14.87
C PRO A 39 -7.19 -25.17 -16.23
N ALA A 40 -7.99 -24.35 -16.92
CA ALA A 40 -8.53 -24.66 -18.24
C ALA A 40 -7.45 -25.08 -19.25
N TRP A 41 -6.39 -24.29 -19.41
CA TRP A 41 -5.31 -24.58 -20.37
C TRP A 41 -4.60 -25.91 -20.09
N VAL A 42 -4.58 -26.37 -18.83
CA VAL A 42 -3.97 -27.64 -18.43
C VAL A 42 -4.86 -28.81 -18.82
N ARG A 43 -6.16 -28.71 -18.55
CA ARG A 43 -7.15 -29.74 -18.93
C ARG A 43 -7.25 -29.88 -20.45
N GLU A 44 -7.17 -28.75 -21.15
CA GLU A 44 -7.26 -28.64 -22.60
C GLU A 44 -5.93 -28.90 -23.32
N LYS A 45 -4.82 -29.04 -22.58
CA LYS A 45 -3.46 -29.24 -23.11
C LYS A 45 -3.03 -28.17 -24.13
N ARG A 46 -3.38 -26.92 -23.86
CA ARG A 46 -3.02 -25.76 -24.71
C ARG A 46 -2.06 -24.82 -24.01
N THR A 47 -1.41 -23.98 -24.80
CA THR A 47 -0.64 -22.84 -24.29
C THR A 47 -1.63 -21.81 -23.68
N PRO A 48 -1.34 -21.25 -22.51
CA PRO A 48 -2.19 -20.21 -21.93
C PRO A 48 -2.00 -18.86 -22.66
N LYS A 49 -3.08 -18.09 -22.77
CA LYS A 49 -3.12 -16.81 -23.50
C LYS A 49 -2.14 -15.75 -23.02
N PHE A 50 -1.72 -15.78 -21.76
CA PHE A 50 -0.71 -14.87 -21.22
C PHE A 50 0.73 -15.26 -21.63
N VAL A 51 0.92 -16.37 -22.34
CA VAL A 51 2.19 -16.80 -22.94
C VAL A 51 2.19 -16.60 -24.46
N GLU A 52 1.03 -16.68 -25.10
CA GLU A 52 0.93 -16.72 -26.57
C GLU A 52 1.33 -15.41 -27.28
N ASP A 53 1.59 -14.29 -26.57
CA ASP A 53 2.00 -13.05 -27.22
C ASP A 53 2.70 -12.03 -26.29
N PRO A 54 4.03 -11.86 -26.35
CA PRO A 54 4.75 -10.77 -25.67
C PRO A 54 4.69 -9.43 -26.42
N ASP A 55 4.31 -9.44 -27.71
CA ASP A 55 4.50 -8.35 -28.67
C ASP A 55 3.18 -7.71 -29.17
N SER A 56 2.00 -8.22 -28.80
CA SER A 56 0.74 -7.51 -29.08
C SER A 56 0.63 -6.25 -28.23
N VAL A 57 1.10 -5.15 -28.81
CA VAL A 57 0.69 -3.80 -28.40
C VAL A 57 -0.84 -3.73 -28.55
N PRO A 58 -1.61 -3.50 -27.47
CA PRO A 58 -3.05 -3.34 -27.58
C PRO A 58 -3.38 -2.13 -28.47
N PRO A 59 -4.44 -2.18 -29.28
CA PRO A 59 -4.92 -1.00 -29.98
C PRO A 59 -5.28 0.11 -28.96
N GLY A 60 -4.63 1.27 -29.07
CA GLY A 60 -4.83 2.43 -28.17
C GLY A 60 -3.67 2.75 -27.23
N MET A 61 -2.54 2.03 -27.27
CA MET A 61 -1.35 2.38 -26.49
C MET A 61 -0.65 3.64 -27.06
N PRO A 62 -0.25 4.62 -26.23
CA PRO A 62 0.56 5.73 -26.69
C PRO A 62 1.95 5.24 -27.17
N PRO A 63 2.48 5.77 -28.29
CA PRO A 63 3.78 5.36 -28.80
C PRO A 63 4.90 5.68 -27.78
N GLY A 64 5.74 4.68 -27.49
CA GLY A 64 6.91 4.82 -26.60
C GLY A 64 6.89 4.01 -25.30
N MET A 65 5.85 3.21 -25.02
CA MET A 65 5.87 2.28 -23.88
C MET A 65 6.73 1.03 -24.17
N PRO A 66 7.52 0.54 -23.19
CA PRO A 66 8.37 -0.63 -23.38
C PRO A 66 7.57 -1.93 -23.52
N PRO A 67 8.05 -2.91 -24.32
CA PRO A 67 7.47 -4.25 -24.39
C PRO A 67 7.42 -4.90 -22.99
N GLY A 68 6.30 -5.52 -22.62
CA GLY A 68 6.15 -6.26 -21.35
C GLY A 68 5.29 -5.61 -20.26
N MET A 69 4.59 -4.50 -20.54
CA MET A 69 3.48 -4.03 -19.71
C MET A 69 2.33 -5.06 -19.74
N PRO A 70 1.77 -5.49 -18.59
CA PRO A 70 0.67 -6.46 -18.56
C PRO A 70 -0.53 -5.97 -19.39
N HIS A 71 -1.12 -6.85 -20.21
CA HIS A 71 -2.38 -6.56 -20.90
C HIS A 71 -3.46 -6.21 -19.87
N THR A 72 -3.85 -4.94 -19.85
CA THR A 72 -4.91 -4.43 -18.99
C THR A 72 -6.25 -4.68 -19.67
N PHE A 73 -7.14 -5.46 -19.05
CA PHE A 73 -8.50 -5.66 -19.54
C PHE A 73 -9.48 -4.90 -18.64
N GLY A 74 -10.34 -4.07 -19.23
CA GLY A 74 -11.12 -3.06 -18.52
C GLY A 74 -10.49 -1.67 -18.61
N MET A 75 -11.00 -0.71 -17.83
CA MET A 75 -10.60 0.69 -17.96
C MET A 75 -9.24 1.02 -17.33
N GLY A 76 -8.73 0.17 -16.44
CA GLY A 76 -7.38 0.32 -15.88
C GLY A 76 -7.23 1.41 -14.82
N LEU A 77 -8.33 1.97 -14.29
CA LEU A 77 -8.25 2.96 -13.22
C LEU A 77 -7.88 2.27 -11.89
N ILE A 78 -6.79 2.73 -11.27
CA ILE A 78 -6.28 2.18 -10.02
C ILE A 78 -6.99 2.89 -8.86
N LEU A 79 -8.00 2.24 -8.30
CA LEU A 79 -8.82 2.76 -7.20
C LEU A 79 -8.52 2.08 -5.85
N TRP A 80 -7.66 1.06 -5.86
CA TRP A 80 -7.26 0.30 -4.68
C TRP A 80 -5.74 0.24 -4.61
N GLY A 81 -5.20 0.26 -3.41
CA GLY A 81 -3.78 0.14 -3.15
C GLY A 81 -3.20 -1.18 -3.65
N ASN A 82 -1.97 -1.11 -4.15
CA ASN A 82 -1.24 -2.20 -4.80
C ASN A 82 -0.05 -2.73 -3.96
N ILE A 83 0.07 -2.26 -2.72
CA ILE A 83 0.99 -2.78 -1.70
C ILE A 83 0.28 -2.73 -0.34
N PRO A 84 0.73 -3.49 0.68
CA PRO A 84 0.19 -3.37 2.03
C PRO A 84 0.30 -1.94 2.58
N ALA A 85 -0.73 -1.52 3.33
CA ALA A 85 -0.79 -0.21 4.01
C ALA A 85 0.48 0.06 4.82
N ILE A 86 1.02 1.28 4.70
CA ILE A 86 2.22 1.74 5.38
C ILE A 86 1.81 2.67 6.52
N ASP A 87 2.33 2.42 7.72
CA ASP A 87 2.39 3.43 8.77
C ASP A 87 3.60 4.32 8.48
N ILE A 88 3.38 5.50 7.93
CA ILE A 88 4.47 6.38 7.47
C ILE A 88 5.22 7.04 8.63
N ILE A 89 4.66 7.02 9.84
CA ILE A 89 5.31 7.55 11.06
C ILE A 89 6.23 6.48 11.64
N ASN A 90 5.68 5.27 11.81
CA ASN A 90 6.23 4.15 12.58
C ASN A 90 6.81 4.61 13.93
N ALA A 91 5.92 4.86 14.90
CA ALA A 91 6.33 5.34 16.20
C ALA A 91 7.19 4.33 16.98
N ILE A 92 7.02 3.02 16.74
CA ILE A 92 7.74 1.96 17.47
C ILE A 92 9.22 1.94 17.07
N ASP A 93 9.51 1.86 15.77
CA ASP A 93 10.88 1.64 15.29
C ASP A 93 11.58 2.92 14.80
N ASN A 94 10.86 4.05 14.69
CA ASN A 94 11.41 5.25 14.06
C ASN A 94 11.28 6.55 14.89
N GLU A 95 10.09 6.97 15.34
CA GLU A 95 9.95 8.24 16.11
C GLU A 95 10.09 8.09 17.63
N GLY A 96 9.79 6.91 18.18
CA GLY A 96 9.65 6.70 19.63
C GLY A 96 8.21 6.93 20.10
N MET A 97 7.62 5.91 20.76
CA MET A 97 6.24 5.95 21.26
C MET A 97 6.00 7.04 22.31
N ALA A 98 6.98 7.29 23.18
CA ALA A 98 6.88 8.35 24.18
C ALA A 98 7.03 9.74 23.55
N ASP A 99 7.95 9.88 22.60
CA ASP A 99 8.31 11.16 21.99
C ASP A 99 7.20 11.70 21.08
N ILE A 100 6.47 10.81 20.41
CA ILE A 100 5.40 11.19 19.49
C ILE A 100 4.13 11.68 20.20
N ARG A 101 3.89 11.28 21.46
CA ARG A 101 2.58 11.41 22.13
C ARG A 101 2.01 12.83 22.15
N ASN A 102 2.87 13.83 22.35
CA ASN A 102 2.46 15.23 22.47
C ASN A 102 2.96 16.09 21.30
N ARG A 103 3.52 15.45 20.26
CA ARG A 103 4.17 16.14 19.15
C ARG A 103 3.16 16.48 18.07
N ASP A 104 3.12 17.73 17.65
CA ASP A 104 2.38 18.12 16.44
C ASP A 104 3.01 17.49 15.19
N LEU A 105 2.18 16.99 14.30
CA LEU A 105 2.58 16.25 13.11
C LEU A 105 2.01 16.87 11.86
N SER A 106 2.84 17.02 10.83
CA SER A 106 2.41 17.36 9.48
C SER A 106 2.74 16.21 8.52
N LEU A 107 1.71 15.65 7.89
CA LEU A 107 1.79 14.51 6.98
C LEU A 107 1.31 14.91 5.59
N ALA A 108 1.97 14.42 4.54
CA ALA A 108 1.52 14.57 3.16
C ALA A 108 1.43 13.21 2.48
N PHE A 109 0.29 12.94 1.86
CA PHE A 109 0.03 11.80 0.99
C PHE A 109 -0.16 12.35 -0.43
N VAL A 110 0.90 12.29 -1.23
CA VAL A 110 1.02 12.92 -2.55
C VAL A 110 0.84 11.86 -3.63
N ALA A 111 -0.11 12.08 -4.54
CA ALA A 111 -0.59 11.08 -5.50
C ALA A 111 -1.12 9.82 -4.79
N SER A 112 -1.94 10.07 -3.76
CA SER A 112 -2.51 9.04 -2.91
C SER A 112 -3.75 8.43 -3.56
N GLY A 113 -3.56 7.31 -4.25
CA GLY A 113 -4.63 6.57 -4.93
C GLY A 113 -5.78 6.11 -4.03
N ASP A 114 -5.54 5.91 -2.72
CA ASP A 114 -6.56 5.62 -1.71
C ASP A 114 -6.15 6.06 -0.29
N LEU A 115 -6.97 5.77 0.72
CA LEU A 115 -6.76 6.21 2.11
C LEU A 115 -6.01 5.21 3.00
N ARG A 116 -5.54 4.05 2.49
CA ARG A 116 -5.08 2.94 3.36
C ARG A 116 -3.88 3.33 4.23
N ASN A 117 -2.94 4.12 3.66
CA ASN A 117 -1.75 4.58 4.36
C ASN A 117 -2.13 5.61 5.45
N MET A 118 -3.06 6.51 5.15
CA MET A 118 -3.59 7.47 6.13
C MET A 118 -4.29 6.77 7.28
N VAL A 119 -5.23 5.87 6.98
CA VAL A 119 -5.96 5.07 7.97
C VAL A 119 -4.98 4.32 8.88
N ARG A 120 -4.02 3.58 8.30
CA ARG A 120 -3.04 2.83 9.08
C ARG A 120 -2.17 3.74 9.94
N THR A 121 -1.65 4.82 9.37
CA THR A 121 -0.76 5.77 10.09
C THR A 121 -1.47 6.36 11.30
N ILE A 122 -2.70 6.84 11.11
CA ILE A 122 -3.47 7.42 12.21
C ILE A 122 -3.83 6.37 13.24
N ASN A 123 -4.19 5.14 12.84
CA ASN A 123 -4.50 4.03 13.75
C ASN A 123 -3.30 3.52 14.56
N LYS A 124 -2.07 3.75 14.10
CA LYS A 124 -0.85 3.30 14.79
C LYS A 124 -0.29 4.31 15.80
N LEU A 125 -0.84 5.52 15.84
CA LEU A 125 -0.50 6.48 16.91
C LEU A 125 -0.93 5.96 18.30
N PRO A 126 -0.29 6.42 19.39
CA PRO A 126 -0.74 6.13 20.75
C PRO A 126 -2.20 6.55 20.96
N GLY A 127 -2.98 5.75 21.70
CA GLY A 127 -4.40 6.07 21.97
C GLY A 127 -4.60 7.33 22.81
N ASP A 128 -3.53 7.79 23.49
CA ASP A 128 -3.46 8.98 24.32
C ASP A 128 -2.63 10.10 23.67
N TYR A 129 -2.53 10.09 22.34
CA TYR A 129 -1.92 11.15 21.55
C TYR A 129 -2.70 12.47 21.69
N THR A 130 -2.01 13.57 22.00
CA THR A 130 -2.63 14.89 22.26
C THR A 130 -2.20 16.00 21.30
N GLY A 131 -1.23 15.70 20.42
CA GLY A 131 -0.75 16.63 19.41
C GLY A 131 -1.81 16.95 18.34
N THR A 132 -1.52 17.95 17.52
CA THR A 132 -2.31 18.31 16.35
C THR A 132 -1.73 17.63 15.12
N ILE A 133 -2.59 17.03 14.30
CA ILE A 133 -2.21 16.37 13.05
C ILE A 133 -2.71 17.19 11.87
N LYS A 134 -1.81 17.70 11.04
CA LYS A 134 -2.13 18.32 9.75
C LYS A 134 -1.85 17.31 8.65
N ILE A 135 -2.82 17.07 7.78
CA ILE A 135 -2.73 16.06 6.72
C ILE A 135 -3.04 16.72 5.38
N VAL A 136 -2.10 16.68 4.45
CA VAL A 136 -2.37 16.99 3.04
C VAL A 136 -2.62 15.68 2.30
N LEU A 137 -3.78 15.57 1.67
CA LEU A 137 -4.16 14.45 0.82
C LEU A 137 -4.36 14.97 -0.61
N ASN A 138 -3.51 14.53 -1.53
CA ASN A 138 -3.48 15.06 -2.89
C ASN A 138 -3.50 13.95 -3.93
N ASP A 139 -4.37 14.07 -4.94
CA ASP A 139 -4.33 13.28 -6.16
C ASP A 139 -4.95 14.07 -7.32
N PHE A 140 -4.26 14.16 -8.45
CA PHE A 140 -4.74 14.94 -9.59
C PHE A 140 -5.95 14.32 -10.29
N ASN A 141 -6.28 13.06 -9.99
CA ASN A 141 -7.41 12.37 -10.59
C ASN A 141 -8.71 12.70 -9.84
N PRO A 142 -9.70 13.33 -10.50
CA PRO A 142 -10.98 13.70 -9.87
C PRO A 142 -11.73 12.52 -9.27
N VAL A 143 -11.62 11.32 -9.86
CA VAL A 143 -12.28 10.11 -9.36
C VAL A 143 -11.71 9.71 -8.01
N VAL A 144 -10.38 9.73 -7.88
CA VAL A 144 -9.66 9.33 -6.67
C VAL A 144 -9.94 10.31 -5.54
N VAL A 145 -9.71 11.60 -5.79
CA VAL A 145 -9.78 12.62 -4.73
C VAL A 145 -11.21 12.81 -4.21
N CYS A 146 -12.22 12.80 -5.09
CA CYS A 146 -13.63 12.87 -4.69
C CYS A 146 -14.09 11.62 -3.93
N ARG A 147 -13.59 10.44 -4.32
CA ARG A 147 -13.91 9.19 -3.61
C ARG A 147 -13.28 9.17 -2.22
N ASN A 148 -12.04 9.63 -2.08
CA ASN A 148 -11.39 9.78 -0.79
C ASN A 148 -12.15 10.77 0.12
N LEU A 149 -12.57 11.92 -0.44
CA LEU A 149 -13.43 12.88 0.26
C LEU A 149 -14.71 12.21 0.79
N MET A 150 -15.38 11.39 -0.02
CA MET A 150 -16.60 10.69 0.38
C MET A 150 -16.37 9.66 1.49
N ILE A 151 -15.29 8.87 1.40
CA ILE A 151 -14.97 7.89 2.45
C ILE A 151 -14.71 8.61 3.78
N LEU A 152 -13.90 9.67 3.77
CA LEU A 152 -13.65 10.49 4.97
C LEU A 152 -14.95 11.10 5.52
N SER A 153 -15.81 11.58 4.63
CA SER A 153 -17.11 12.16 4.98
C SER A 153 -18.03 11.13 5.65
N ILE A 154 -18.10 9.89 5.13
CA ILE A 154 -18.85 8.81 5.77
C ILE A 154 -18.33 8.57 7.19
N LEU A 155 -17.02 8.40 7.35
CA LEU A 155 -16.41 8.04 8.63
C LEU A 155 -16.47 9.16 9.68
N GLY A 156 -16.64 10.42 9.25
CA GLY A 156 -16.75 11.57 10.14
C GLY A 156 -18.18 12.02 10.43
N ILE A 157 -19.11 11.86 9.47
CA ILE A 157 -20.50 12.37 9.59
C ILE A 157 -21.45 11.30 10.08
N VAL A 158 -21.29 10.06 9.60
CA VAL A 158 -22.20 8.97 9.94
C VAL A 158 -21.82 8.48 11.33
N GLU A 159 -22.75 8.62 12.27
CA GLU A 159 -22.60 8.06 13.62
C GLU A 159 -22.71 6.53 13.55
N ASP A 160 -22.08 5.84 14.50
CA ASP A 160 -22.12 4.37 14.70
C ASP A 160 -21.09 3.54 13.90
N ILE A 161 -20.91 2.30 14.34
CA ILE A 161 -20.12 1.23 13.71
C ILE A 161 -20.56 0.99 12.25
N GLU A 162 -21.81 1.32 11.90
CA GLU A 162 -22.34 1.24 10.52
C GLU A 162 -21.56 2.14 9.54
N ALA A 163 -20.97 3.25 9.99
CA ALA A 163 -20.15 4.12 9.15
C ALA A 163 -18.97 3.38 8.50
N ALA A 164 -18.32 2.49 9.27
CA ALA A 164 -17.20 1.69 8.79
C ALA A 164 -17.63 0.70 7.71
N GLU A 165 -18.81 0.08 7.84
CA GLU A 165 -19.32 -0.84 6.82
C GLU A 165 -19.72 -0.10 5.54
N HIS A 166 -20.40 1.04 5.66
CA HIS A 166 -20.73 1.87 4.50
C HIS A 166 -19.48 2.39 3.77
N ALA A 167 -18.47 2.84 4.51
CA ALA A 167 -17.19 3.25 3.95
C ALA A 167 -16.48 2.08 3.26
N LEU A 168 -16.47 0.90 3.87
CA LEU A 168 -15.90 -0.33 3.28
C LEU A 168 -16.60 -0.69 1.98
N HIS A 169 -17.93 -0.66 1.94
CA HIS A 169 -18.68 -0.98 0.74
C HIS A 169 -18.48 0.08 -0.35
N LEU A 170 -18.45 1.37 -0.02
CA LEU A 170 -18.11 2.43 -0.97
C LEU A 170 -16.70 2.23 -1.56
N TRP A 171 -15.76 1.78 -0.73
CA TRP A 171 -14.40 1.50 -1.15
C TRP A 171 -14.30 0.24 -2.04
N TYR A 172 -14.85 -0.90 -1.63
CA TYR A 172 -14.49 -2.18 -2.25
C TYR A 172 -15.65 -2.99 -2.86
N SER A 173 -16.90 -2.60 -2.62
CA SER A 173 -18.07 -3.37 -3.09
C SER A 173 -18.77 -2.68 -4.27
N ILE A 174 -19.28 -3.47 -5.21
CA ILE A 174 -19.95 -2.96 -6.41
C ILE A 174 -21.40 -2.55 -6.13
N PHE A 175 -21.95 -3.03 -5.00
CA PHE A 175 -23.23 -2.60 -4.47
C PHE A 175 -23.04 -2.06 -3.04
N GLN A 176 -23.91 -1.13 -2.67
CA GLN A 176 -24.10 -0.57 -1.34
C GLN A 176 -25.32 -1.21 -0.67
N PRO A 177 -25.36 -1.22 0.68
CA PRO A 177 -26.57 -1.52 1.43
C PRO A 177 -27.72 -0.57 1.08
N LEU A 178 -28.96 -1.05 1.11
CA LEU A 178 -30.17 -0.21 0.95
C LEU A 178 -30.20 0.98 1.92
N SER A 179 -29.66 0.82 3.13
CA SER A 179 -29.55 1.88 4.13
C SER A 179 -28.65 3.04 3.71
N TYR A 180 -27.81 2.89 2.68
CA TYR A 180 -26.89 3.93 2.21
C TYR A 180 -27.63 5.24 1.87
N GLN A 181 -28.80 5.16 1.24
CA GLN A 181 -29.58 6.35 0.87
C GLN A 181 -29.96 7.19 2.10
N THR A 182 -30.42 6.55 3.17
CA THR A 182 -30.91 7.25 4.36
C THR A 182 -29.81 7.55 5.36
N ARG A 183 -28.83 6.65 5.52
CA ARG A 183 -27.78 6.74 6.55
C ARG A 183 -26.55 7.51 6.08
N VAL A 184 -26.24 7.46 4.79
CA VAL A 184 -25.03 8.09 4.23
C VAL A 184 -25.39 9.30 3.39
N PHE A 185 -26.19 9.09 2.35
CA PHE A 185 -26.40 10.12 1.32
C PHE A 185 -27.06 11.38 1.89
N VAL A 186 -28.13 11.24 2.69
CA VAL A 186 -28.82 12.40 3.30
C VAL A 186 -27.89 13.21 4.21
N PRO A 187 -27.20 12.63 5.23
CA PRO A 187 -26.29 13.40 6.08
C PRO A 187 -25.13 14.04 5.31
N VAL A 188 -24.55 13.32 4.35
CA VAL A 188 -23.45 13.83 3.51
C VAL A 188 -23.90 15.06 2.70
N MET A 189 -25.08 15.02 2.10
CA MET A 189 -25.61 16.17 1.34
C MET A 189 -26.00 17.37 2.22
N GLN A 190 -26.24 17.13 3.51
CA GLN A 190 -26.55 18.19 4.48
C GLN A 190 -25.31 18.83 5.10
N SER A 191 -24.15 18.17 4.97
CA SER A 191 -22.87 18.60 5.52
C SER A 191 -22.33 19.88 4.86
N GLU A 192 -21.64 20.70 5.66
CA GLU A 192 -20.94 21.90 5.20
C GLU A 192 -19.76 21.57 4.28
N ILE A 193 -19.18 20.37 4.41
CA ILE A 193 -18.04 19.89 3.62
C ILE A 193 -18.32 20.03 2.12
N PHE A 194 -19.50 19.62 1.67
CA PHE A 194 -19.89 19.63 0.27
C PHE A 194 -20.44 20.98 -0.20
N ARG A 195 -20.63 21.93 0.72
CA ARG A 195 -20.95 23.34 0.40
C ARG A 195 -19.70 24.21 0.32
N SER A 196 -18.57 23.72 0.83
CA SER A 196 -17.33 24.47 1.06
C SER A 196 -16.13 23.84 0.35
N LEU A 197 -16.15 23.85 -1.00
CA LEU A 197 -15.13 23.24 -1.85
C LEU A 197 -14.09 24.24 -2.40
N ASN A 198 -14.05 25.45 -1.84
CA ASN A 198 -13.27 26.59 -2.33
C ASN A 198 -12.07 26.97 -1.44
N GLY A 199 -11.62 26.06 -0.58
CA GLY A 199 -10.54 26.28 0.38
C GLY A 199 -10.99 26.86 1.72
N THR A 200 -12.29 26.97 1.97
CA THR A 200 -12.82 27.36 3.28
C THR A 200 -12.90 26.12 4.19
N PRO A 201 -12.28 26.13 5.39
CA PRO A 201 -12.37 25.02 6.33
C PRO A 201 -13.82 24.77 6.79
N ALA A 202 -14.23 23.51 6.80
CA ALA A 202 -15.50 23.03 7.30
C ALA A 202 -15.29 21.95 8.37
N GLN A 203 -16.23 21.83 9.31
CA GLN A 203 -16.14 20.82 10.36
C GLN A 203 -16.57 19.45 9.84
N LEU A 204 -15.69 18.45 10.00
CA LEU A 204 -16.02 17.05 9.71
C LEU A 204 -16.56 16.37 10.97
N THR A 205 -15.87 16.54 12.09
CA THR A 205 -16.27 16.09 13.43
C THR A 205 -16.02 17.22 14.42
N PRO A 206 -16.36 17.09 15.72
CA PRO A 206 -16.00 18.08 16.73
C PRO A 206 -14.48 18.33 16.87
N SER A 207 -13.64 17.35 16.51
CA SER A 207 -12.18 17.41 16.68
C SER A 207 -11.41 17.42 15.35
N THR A 208 -12.10 17.24 14.21
CA THR A 208 -11.50 17.21 12.88
C THR A 208 -12.10 18.26 11.95
N THR A 209 -11.24 19.10 11.37
CA THR A 209 -11.60 20.01 10.28
C THR A 209 -11.16 19.45 8.94
N MET A 210 -11.84 19.88 7.87
CA MET A 210 -11.46 19.58 6.50
C MET A 210 -11.48 20.86 5.66
N CYS A 211 -10.48 21.02 4.80
CA CYS A 211 -10.38 22.09 3.84
C CYS A 211 -10.17 21.47 2.46
N THR A 212 -11.03 21.80 1.51
CA THR A 212 -10.98 21.22 0.17
C THR A 212 -10.74 22.32 -0.85
N THR A 213 -9.71 22.14 -1.69
CA THR A 213 -9.39 23.03 -2.81
C THR A 213 -9.41 22.23 -4.10
N PHE A 214 -10.54 22.29 -4.81
CA PHE A 214 -10.74 21.56 -6.06
C PHE A 214 -10.83 22.50 -7.26
N SER A 215 -10.31 22.04 -8.39
CA SER A 215 -10.60 22.66 -9.68
C SER A 215 -12.10 22.62 -10.01
N VAL A 216 -12.53 23.48 -10.94
CA VAL A 216 -13.92 23.52 -11.42
C VAL A 216 -14.35 22.17 -11.99
N ASP A 217 -13.47 21.47 -12.70
CA ASP A 217 -13.76 20.17 -13.29
C ASP A 217 -13.96 19.08 -12.23
N THR A 218 -13.13 19.08 -11.18
CA THR A 218 -13.29 18.16 -10.05
C THR A 218 -14.57 18.44 -9.26
N ILE A 219 -14.93 19.71 -9.06
CA ILE A 219 -16.21 20.09 -8.45
C ILE A 219 -17.37 19.62 -9.32
N ALA A 220 -17.32 19.85 -10.64
CA ALA A 220 -18.37 19.39 -11.56
C ALA A 220 -18.52 17.87 -11.55
N PHE A 221 -17.41 17.14 -11.54
CA PHE A 221 -17.39 15.68 -11.40
C PHE A 221 -18.03 15.23 -10.08
N LEU A 222 -17.65 15.84 -8.95
CA LEU A 222 -18.21 15.53 -7.64
C LEU A 222 -19.72 15.73 -7.61
N LEU A 223 -20.19 16.89 -8.09
CA LEU A 223 -21.61 17.22 -8.12
C LEU A 223 -22.39 16.27 -9.03
N ASP A 224 -21.83 15.82 -10.15
CA ASP A 224 -22.43 14.78 -10.98
C ASP A 224 -22.54 13.43 -10.25
N LYS A 225 -21.50 13.03 -9.50
CA LYS A 225 -21.50 11.79 -8.72
C LYS A 225 -22.47 11.81 -7.54
N LEU A 226 -22.76 12.99 -6.99
CA LEU A 226 -23.71 13.17 -5.90
C LEU A 226 -25.17 13.28 -6.37
N ARG A 227 -25.45 13.35 -7.66
CA ARG A 227 -26.82 13.26 -8.14
C ARG A 227 -27.36 11.84 -7.90
N PRO A 228 -28.63 11.67 -7.51
CA PRO A 228 -29.28 10.37 -7.53
C PRO A 228 -29.12 9.76 -8.92
N LYS A 229 -28.50 8.58 -9.00
CA LYS A 229 -28.35 7.83 -10.24
C LYS A 229 -29.17 6.55 -10.14
N ASP A 230 -30.05 6.36 -11.12
CA ASP A 230 -30.76 5.10 -11.31
C ASP A 230 -29.90 4.20 -12.20
N ILE A 231 -28.71 3.83 -11.72
CA ILE A 231 -27.94 2.76 -12.37
C ILE A 231 -28.76 1.49 -12.18
N ASP A 232 -29.11 0.83 -13.28
CA ASP A 232 -29.82 -0.43 -13.22
C ASP A 232 -28.92 -1.51 -12.58
N PRO A 233 -29.37 -2.22 -11.53
CA PRO A 233 -28.55 -3.24 -10.87
C PRO A 233 -28.08 -4.37 -11.79
N VAL A 234 -28.87 -4.73 -12.81
CA VAL A 234 -28.51 -5.74 -13.80
C VAL A 234 -27.40 -5.20 -14.70
N VAL A 235 -27.50 -3.94 -15.15
CA VAL A 235 -26.44 -3.28 -15.93
C VAL A 235 -25.13 -3.22 -15.14
N ALA A 236 -25.16 -2.78 -13.88
CA ALA A 236 -23.97 -2.73 -13.02
C ALA A 236 -23.33 -4.11 -12.83
N ASN A 237 -24.14 -5.14 -12.54
CA ASN A 237 -23.66 -6.50 -12.39
C ASN A 237 -23.05 -7.05 -13.69
N ASN A 238 -23.67 -6.76 -14.83
CA ASN A 238 -23.17 -7.17 -16.14
C ASN A 238 -21.86 -6.48 -16.49
N ALA A 239 -21.76 -5.16 -16.27
CA ALA A 239 -20.53 -4.40 -16.48
C ALA A 239 -19.38 -4.96 -15.62
N PHE A 240 -19.66 -5.32 -14.36
CA PHE A 240 -18.68 -5.97 -13.49
C PHE A 240 -18.23 -7.34 -14.03
N ASN A 241 -19.19 -8.21 -14.37
CA ASN A 241 -18.90 -9.56 -14.85
C ASN A 241 -18.23 -9.58 -16.23
N ASN A 242 -18.56 -8.63 -17.11
CA ASN A 242 -17.91 -8.46 -18.41
C ASN A 242 -16.42 -8.16 -18.28
N ILE A 243 -15.97 -7.56 -17.17
CA ILE A 243 -14.56 -7.33 -16.89
C ILE A 243 -13.95 -8.48 -16.09
N MET A 244 -14.53 -8.80 -14.92
CA MET A 244 -13.92 -9.74 -13.98
C MET A 244 -14.02 -11.21 -14.41
N ASN A 245 -15.03 -11.55 -15.22
CA ASN A 245 -15.32 -12.92 -15.65
C ASN A 245 -15.29 -13.10 -17.17
N ALA A 246 -14.72 -12.15 -17.91
CA ALA A 246 -14.53 -12.22 -19.36
C ALA A 246 -14.02 -13.61 -19.81
N PRO A 247 -14.73 -14.31 -20.71
CA PRO A 247 -14.34 -15.65 -21.16
C PRO A 247 -12.92 -15.70 -21.73
N GLU A 248 -12.52 -14.65 -22.45
CA GLU A 248 -11.19 -14.50 -23.04
C GLU A 248 -10.07 -14.35 -22.01
N ARG A 249 -10.40 -13.98 -20.77
CA ARG A 249 -9.48 -13.82 -19.63
C ARG A 249 -9.45 -15.03 -18.69
N VAL A 250 -10.04 -16.16 -19.10
CA VAL A 250 -10.10 -17.38 -18.27
C VAL A 250 -8.73 -17.83 -17.77
N ASP A 251 -7.68 -17.75 -18.59
CA ASP A 251 -6.33 -18.19 -18.19
C ASP A 251 -5.72 -17.29 -17.12
N TYR A 252 -5.93 -15.98 -17.25
CA TYR A 252 -5.46 -15.01 -16.26
C TYR A 252 -6.13 -15.27 -14.90
N ARG A 253 -7.44 -15.56 -14.91
CA ARG A 253 -8.20 -15.91 -13.69
C ARG A 253 -7.78 -17.24 -13.10
N ASP A 254 -7.72 -18.29 -13.92
CA ASP A 254 -7.37 -19.64 -13.47
C ASP A 254 -5.91 -19.70 -12.94
N ARG A 255 -5.03 -18.80 -13.39
CA ARG A 255 -3.67 -18.63 -12.85
C ARG A 255 -3.68 -18.18 -11.38
N TYR A 256 -4.58 -17.28 -10.99
CA TYR A 256 -4.77 -16.95 -9.58
C TYR A 256 -5.29 -18.15 -8.80
N TYR A 257 -6.30 -18.84 -9.33
CA TYR A 257 -6.89 -20.00 -8.65
C TYR A 257 -5.89 -21.14 -8.46
N ALA A 258 -5.03 -21.41 -9.44
CA ALA A 258 -3.98 -22.41 -9.35
C ALA A 258 -3.04 -22.18 -8.14
N SER A 259 -2.82 -20.91 -7.80
CA SER A 259 -1.87 -20.51 -6.75
C SER A 259 -2.44 -20.65 -5.33
N VAL A 260 -3.77 -20.70 -5.16
CA VAL A 260 -4.43 -20.68 -3.84
C VAL A 260 -5.07 -22.01 -3.43
N LYS A 261 -5.31 -22.16 -2.12
CA LYS A 261 -5.99 -23.33 -1.51
C LYS A 261 -7.40 -23.52 -2.08
N PRO A 262 -7.95 -24.75 -2.08
CA PRO A 262 -9.21 -25.03 -2.75
C PRO A 262 -10.40 -24.19 -2.27
N SER A 263 -10.57 -23.97 -0.97
CA SER A 263 -11.65 -23.09 -0.46
C SER A 263 -11.42 -21.62 -0.81
N HIS A 264 -10.17 -21.15 -0.89
CA HIS A 264 -9.87 -19.77 -1.29
C HIS A 264 -10.23 -19.52 -2.75
N ARG A 265 -10.06 -20.52 -3.64
CA ARG A 265 -10.53 -20.43 -5.03
C ARG A 265 -12.02 -20.12 -5.09
N LEU A 266 -12.81 -20.79 -4.26
CA LEU A 266 -14.25 -20.57 -4.21
C LEU A 266 -14.60 -19.20 -3.60
N ALA A 267 -13.93 -18.79 -2.52
CA ALA A 267 -14.12 -17.44 -1.94
C ALA A 267 -13.81 -16.32 -2.96
N LEU A 268 -12.72 -16.46 -3.71
CA LEU A 268 -12.37 -15.52 -4.77
C LEU A 268 -13.36 -15.55 -5.94
N LYS A 269 -13.86 -16.73 -6.32
CA LYS A 269 -14.88 -16.88 -7.35
C LYS A 269 -16.19 -16.22 -6.95
N GLU A 270 -16.62 -16.37 -5.70
CA GLU A 270 -17.81 -15.73 -5.15
C GLU A 270 -17.70 -14.21 -5.24
N TRP A 271 -16.60 -13.64 -4.74
CA TRP A 271 -16.33 -12.21 -4.89
C TRP A 271 -16.22 -11.80 -6.36
N ARG A 272 -15.59 -12.58 -7.25
CA ARG A 272 -15.58 -12.24 -8.68
C ARG A 272 -16.95 -12.29 -9.33
N SER A 273 -17.92 -13.03 -8.80
CA SER A 273 -19.27 -13.14 -9.37
C SER A 273 -20.19 -11.99 -8.95
N TYR A 274 -20.08 -11.56 -7.69
CA TYR A 274 -21.00 -10.55 -7.10
C TYR A 274 -20.31 -9.24 -6.73
N GLY A 275 -19.00 -9.31 -6.50
CA GLY A 275 -18.17 -8.16 -6.21
C GLY A 275 -18.44 -7.52 -4.84
N LEU A 276 -18.92 -8.32 -3.90
CA LEU A 276 -19.22 -7.87 -2.54
C LEU A 276 -18.09 -8.26 -1.61
N VAL A 277 -17.58 -7.31 -0.84
CA VAL A 277 -16.67 -7.61 0.27
C VAL A 277 -17.52 -7.89 1.51
N LEU A 278 -17.90 -9.15 1.65
CA LEU A 278 -18.70 -9.68 2.77
C LEU A 278 -18.20 -11.10 3.12
N PRO A 279 -18.38 -11.55 4.38
CA PRO A 279 -18.15 -12.95 4.73
C PRO A 279 -18.96 -13.89 3.83
N PHE A 280 -18.39 -15.05 3.47
CA PHE A 280 -18.96 -15.98 2.48
C PHE A 280 -20.39 -16.42 2.81
N GLY A 281 -20.72 -16.54 4.10
CA GLY A 281 -22.06 -16.92 4.57
C GLY A 281 -23.02 -15.76 4.82
N ALA A 282 -22.64 -14.52 4.50
CA ALA A 282 -23.45 -13.34 4.78
C ALA A 282 -24.71 -13.26 3.89
N ILE A 283 -25.78 -12.66 4.42
CA ILE A 283 -27.00 -12.39 3.64
C ILE A 283 -26.73 -11.20 2.74
N THR A 284 -26.90 -11.34 1.43
CA THR A 284 -26.59 -10.29 0.45
C THR A 284 -27.80 -9.52 -0.08
N ALA A 285 -29.03 -9.93 0.28
CA ALA A 285 -30.26 -9.35 -0.27
C ALA A 285 -30.43 -7.84 -0.02
N HIS A 286 -29.74 -7.29 0.99
CA HIS A 286 -29.76 -5.86 1.30
C HIS A 286 -28.74 -5.05 0.48
N MET A 287 -27.82 -5.71 -0.23
CA MET A 287 -26.79 -5.10 -1.08
C MET A 287 -27.33 -4.88 -2.50
N ALA A 288 -28.12 -3.83 -2.68
CA ALA A 288 -28.94 -3.67 -3.89
C ALA A 288 -28.70 -2.36 -4.65
N ILE A 289 -27.98 -1.39 -4.08
CA ILE A 289 -27.75 -0.08 -4.71
C ILE A 289 -26.41 -0.11 -5.43
N PRO A 290 -26.32 0.02 -6.77
CA PRO A 290 -25.03 0.07 -7.44
C PRO A 290 -24.13 1.18 -6.88
N ASN A 291 -22.85 0.90 -6.74
CA ASN A 291 -21.88 1.86 -6.20
C ASN A 291 -21.40 2.82 -7.31
N PRO A 292 -21.90 4.08 -7.39
CA PRO A 292 -21.55 4.99 -8.48
C PRO A 292 -20.08 5.42 -8.49
N TRP A 293 -19.34 5.12 -7.43
CA TRP A 293 -17.91 5.42 -7.26
C TRP A 293 -16.99 4.41 -7.94
N LEU A 294 -17.53 3.31 -8.49
CA LEU A 294 -16.80 2.30 -9.26
C LEU A 294 -17.18 2.25 -10.75
N PHE A 295 -18.22 2.99 -11.14
CA PHE A 295 -18.68 3.09 -12.52
C PHE A 295 -18.46 4.50 -13.10
N THR A 296 -18.35 4.58 -14.42
CA THR A 296 -18.37 5.85 -15.16
C THR A 296 -19.77 6.46 -15.20
N HIS A 297 -19.97 7.55 -15.96
CA HIS A 297 -21.30 8.11 -16.20
C HIS A 297 -22.13 7.27 -17.18
N ASP A 298 -21.48 6.48 -18.02
CA ASP A 298 -22.06 5.55 -18.99
C ASP A 298 -22.03 4.09 -18.50
N ASP A 299 -22.10 3.91 -17.18
CA ASP A 299 -22.23 2.62 -16.47
C ASP A 299 -21.14 1.57 -16.77
N ARG A 300 -19.96 1.99 -17.21
CA ARG A 300 -18.79 1.11 -17.39
C ARG A 300 -18.01 0.96 -16.09
N LEU A 301 -17.53 -0.24 -15.79
CA LEU A 301 -16.66 -0.49 -14.64
C LEU A 301 -15.30 0.18 -14.87
N MET A 302 -14.86 1.00 -13.90
CA MET A 302 -13.57 1.71 -13.99
C MET A 302 -12.35 0.83 -13.68
N LEU A 303 -12.56 -0.30 -13.01
CA LEU A 303 -11.50 -1.24 -12.63
C LEU A 303 -11.02 -2.10 -13.81
N ASN A 304 -9.87 -2.76 -13.63
CA ASN A 304 -9.40 -3.83 -14.52
C ASN A 304 -9.66 -5.23 -13.94
N ASP A 305 -9.47 -6.26 -14.75
CA ASP A 305 -9.70 -7.68 -14.43
C ASP A 305 -8.78 -8.25 -13.33
N SER A 306 -7.66 -7.55 -13.06
CA SER A 306 -6.70 -7.89 -12.02
C SER A 306 -6.91 -7.14 -10.71
N ALA A 307 -7.78 -6.13 -10.65
CA ALA A 307 -7.96 -5.33 -9.44
C ALA A 307 -8.45 -6.22 -8.29
N HIS A 308 -7.78 -6.13 -7.15
CA HIS A 308 -8.13 -6.93 -5.97
C HIS A 308 -8.06 -6.11 -4.67
N PRO A 309 -9.09 -6.19 -3.80
CA PRO A 309 -9.16 -5.35 -2.60
C PRO A 309 -8.15 -5.78 -1.51
N PHE A 310 -7.55 -6.97 -1.64
CA PHE A 310 -6.56 -7.50 -0.71
C PHE A 310 -5.17 -6.89 -0.87
N GLU A 311 -4.84 -6.35 -2.05
CA GLU A 311 -3.48 -5.87 -2.35
C GLU A 311 -3.06 -4.72 -1.43
N GLY A 312 -4.03 -3.97 -0.92
CA GLY A 312 -3.82 -2.84 -0.02
C GLY A 312 -3.49 -3.22 1.43
N TRP A 313 -3.53 -4.50 1.80
CA TRP A 313 -3.55 -4.92 3.22
C TRP A 313 -2.62 -6.10 3.53
N ASP A 314 -2.19 -6.20 4.78
CA ASP A 314 -1.32 -7.28 5.25
C ASP A 314 -2.13 -8.56 5.50
N PHE A 315 -1.71 -9.67 4.88
CA PHE A 315 -2.43 -10.95 4.97
C PHE A 315 -2.40 -11.56 6.38
N ASP A 316 -1.30 -11.40 7.12
CA ASP A 316 -1.18 -11.95 8.48
C ASP A 316 -2.12 -11.22 9.45
N GLU A 317 -2.17 -9.89 9.37
CA GLU A 317 -3.11 -9.07 10.13
C GLU A 317 -4.57 -9.39 9.75
N MET A 318 -4.84 -9.56 8.45
CA MET A 318 -6.16 -9.90 7.93
C MET A 318 -6.67 -11.24 8.48
N PHE A 319 -5.87 -12.31 8.40
CA PHE A 319 -6.26 -13.61 8.95
C PHE A 319 -6.43 -13.58 10.47
N SER A 320 -5.59 -12.81 11.16
CA SER A 320 -5.69 -12.63 12.62
C SER A 320 -7.01 -11.97 13.01
N ALA A 321 -7.40 -10.90 12.31
CA ALA A 321 -8.67 -10.22 12.53
C ALA A 321 -9.86 -11.12 12.20
N GLY A 322 -9.83 -11.82 11.07
CA GLY A 322 -10.88 -12.79 10.71
C GLY A 322 -11.08 -13.85 11.80
N LYS A 323 -10.00 -14.41 12.35
CA LYS A 323 -10.06 -15.35 13.47
C LYS A 323 -10.67 -14.72 14.73
N ALA A 324 -10.29 -13.48 15.06
CA ALA A 324 -10.80 -12.75 16.22
C ALA A 324 -12.32 -12.51 16.13
N HIS A 325 -12.84 -12.26 14.93
CA HIS A 325 -14.27 -12.12 14.64
C HIS A 325 -14.99 -13.44 14.41
N GLY A 326 -14.31 -14.56 14.63
CA GLY A 326 -14.91 -15.88 14.52
C GLY A 326 -15.19 -16.32 13.08
N THR A 327 -14.43 -15.83 12.10
CA THR A 327 -14.33 -16.37 10.73
C THR A 327 -13.25 -17.45 10.67
N THR A 328 -13.05 -18.10 9.52
CA THR A 328 -11.91 -19.01 9.29
C THR A 328 -11.01 -18.46 8.20
N GLU A 329 -9.75 -18.90 8.16
CA GLU A 329 -8.80 -18.43 7.13
C GLU A 329 -9.26 -18.77 5.71
N GLU A 330 -10.09 -19.81 5.54
CA GLU A 330 -10.66 -20.20 4.25
C GLU A 330 -11.60 -19.16 3.65
N ASP A 331 -12.31 -18.40 4.50
CA ASP A 331 -13.14 -17.27 4.07
C ASP A 331 -12.28 -16.02 3.92
N LEU A 332 -11.50 -16.01 2.85
CA LEU A 332 -10.54 -14.96 2.53
C LEU A 332 -11.20 -13.56 2.53
N ILE A 333 -12.36 -13.42 1.88
CA ILE A 333 -13.10 -12.15 1.78
C ILE A 333 -13.68 -11.76 3.13
N GLY A 334 -14.18 -12.72 3.92
CA GLY A 334 -14.61 -12.46 5.30
C GLY A 334 -13.48 -11.94 6.18
N CYS A 335 -12.28 -12.53 6.12
CA CYS A 335 -11.11 -12.03 6.85
C CYS A 335 -10.77 -10.58 6.46
N LEU A 336 -10.82 -10.25 5.16
CA LEU A 336 -10.65 -8.88 4.68
C LEU A 336 -11.74 -7.95 5.22
N PHE A 337 -13.01 -8.35 5.13
CA PHE A 337 -14.14 -7.57 5.61
C PHE A 337 -13.93 -7.15 7.07
N PHE A 338 -13.65 -8.11 7.95
CA PHE A 338 -13.47 -7.82 9.37
C PHE A 338 -12.24 -6.98 9.65
N TYR A 339 -11.12 -7.26 8.98
CA TYR A 339 -9.90 -6.48 9.16
C TYR A 339 -10.08 -5.01 8.73
N VAL A 340 -10.62 -4.77 7.53
CA VAL A 340 -10.85 -3.41 7.03
C VAL A 340 -11.89 -2.70 7.88
N LYS A 341 -12.97 -3.39 8.28
CA LYS A 341 -13.98 -2.84 9.20
C LYS A 341 -13.33 -2.38 10.51
N ASP A 342 -12.49 -3.20 11.15
CA ASP A 342 -11.79 -2.82 12.38
C ASP A 342 -10.90 -1.58 12.18
N GLN A 343 -10.16 -1.52 11.06
CA GLN A 343 -9.35 -0.35 10.72
C GLN A 343 -10.20 0.91 10.58
N LEU A 344 -11.36 0.81 9.91
CA LEU A 344 -12.23 1.96 9.68
C LEU A 344 -13.00 2.39 10.95
N VAL A 345 -13.38 1.46 11.82
CA VAL A 345 -13.98 1.76 13.13
C VAL A 345 -12.98 2.53 14.00
N GLU A 346 -11.75 2.03 14.13
CA GLU A 346 -10.72 2.70 14.93
C GLU A 346 -10.36 4.07 14.35
N PHE A 347 -10.30 4.18 13.01
CA PHE A 347 -10.02 5.44 12.35
C PHE A 347 -11.14 6.46 12.53
N SER A 348 -12.41 6.05 12.37
CA SER A 348 -13.58 6.90 12.63
C SER A 348 -13.56 7.41 14.07
N LYS A 349 -13.28 6.55 15.05
CA LYS A 349 -13.08 6.95 16.45
C LYS A 349 -11.98 8.01 16.58
N ARG A 350 -10.83 7.83 15.91
CA ARG A 350 -9.71 8.78 15.95
C ARG A 350 -10.03 10.12 15.28
N LEU A 351 -10.83 10.15 14.23
CA LEU A 351 -11.36 11.40 13.67
C LEU A 351 -12.18 12.19 14.70
N HIS A 352 -12.81 11.53 15.66
CA HIS A 352 -13.59 12.20 16.71
C HIS A 352 -12.74 12.62 17.93
N THR A 353 -11.64 11.93 18.20
CA THR A 353 -10.84 12.14 19.43
C THR A 353 -9.54 12.89 19.22
N PHE A 354 -8.87 12.73 18.08
CA PHE A 354 -7.64 13.44 17.77
C PHE A 354 -7.94 14.80 17.14
N LYS A 355 -7.01 15.74 17.32
CA LYS A 355 -7.08 17.07 16.69
C LYS A 355 -6.51 16.97 15.28
N ILE A 356 -7.37 16.79 14.27
CA ILE A 356 -6.94 16.56 12.89
C ILE A 356 -7.40 17.71 11.99
N GLN A 357 -6.52 18.17 11.11
CA GLN A 357 -6.81 19.13 10.06
C GLN A 357 -6.47 18.48 8.72
N ILE A 358 -7.48 18.21 7.91
CA ILE A 358 -7.32 17.54 6.61
C ILE A 358 -7.42 18.58 5.50
N TYR A 359 -6.44 18.62 4.61
CA TYR A 359 -6.39 19.47 3.44
C TYR A 359 -6.42 18.57 2.21
N ILE A 360 -7.43 18.71 1.37
CA ILE A 360 -7.62 17.85 0.19
C ILE A 360 -7.52 18.70 -1.08
N SER A 361 -6.67 18.28 -2.01
CA SER A 361 -6.46 18.97 -3.28
C SER A 361 -6.37 18.01 -4.47
N ASP A 362 -6.78 18.50 -5.64
CA ASP A 362 -6.64 17.82 -6.93
C ASP A 362 -5.46 18.36 -7.77
N GLU A 363 -4.45 18.89 -7.09
CA GLU A 363 -3.30 19.54 -7.71
C GLU A 363 -2.35 18.50 -8.31
N GLU A 364 -1.73 18.85 -9.44
CA GLU A 364 -0.63 18.04 -9.97
C GLU A 364 0.53 18.04 -8.95
N ALA A 365 1.13 16.87 -8.70
CA ALA A 365 2.05 16.65 -7.60
C ALA A 365 3.25 17.61 -7.58
N ARG A 366 3.75 18.06 -8.74
CA ARG A 366 4.86 19.02 -8.84
C ARG A 366 4.43 20.47 -8.67
N GLN A 367 3.15 20.79 -8.89
CA GLN A 367 2.60 22.11 -8.57
C GLN A 367 2.18 22.25 -7.11
N LEU A 368 1.91 21.14 -6.42
CA LEU A 368 1.50 21.12 -5.01
C LEU A 368 2.38 22.00 -4.10
N PRO A 369 3.73 22.00 -4.17
CA PRO A 369 4.56 22.90 -3.34
C PRO A 369 4.26 24.39 -3.54
N LYS A 370 3.86 24.83 -4.74
CA LYS A 370 3.49 26.21 -5.01
C LYS A 370 2.11 26.52 -4.40
N THR A 371 1.16 25.60 -4.56
CA THR A 371 -0.19 25.72 -4.01
C THR A 371 -0.18 25.73 -2.49
N LEU A 372 0.66 24.92 -1.85
CA LEU A 372 0.86 24.98 -0.39
C LEU A 372 1.40 26.36 0.04
N LYS A 373 2.40 26.90 -0.66
CA LYS A 373 2.99 28.22 -0.36
C LYS A 373 2.00 29.38 -0.55
N SER A 374 1.07 29.27 -1.49
CA SER A 374 0.06 30.31 -1.72
C SER A 374 -1.07 30.31 -0.68
N HIS A 375 -1.18 29.27 0.15
CA HIS A 375 -2.18 29.16 1.20
C HIS A 375 -1.52 29.15 2.60
N PRO A 376 -1.40 30.30 3.29
CA PRO A 376 -0.71 30.38 4.58
C PRO A 376 -1.28 29.49 5.68
N THR A 377 -2.55 29.09 5.57
CA THR A 377 -3.23 28.19 6.52
C THR A 377 -2.87 26.72 6.32
N PHE A 378 -2.27 26.36 5.18
CA PHE A 378 -1.86 25.00 4.86
C PHE A 378 -0.51 24.70 5.51
N PRO A 379 -0.22 23.43 5.84
CA PRO A 379 1.09 23.06 6.36
C PRO A 379 2.19 23.36 5.33
N GLN A 380 3.22 24.08 5.78
CA GLN A 380 4.36 24.50 4.96
C GLN A 380 5.58 23.57 5.10
N SER A 381 5.54 22.67 6.10
CA SER A 381 6.57 21.68 6.36
C SER A 381 5.95 20.38 6.84
N PHE A 382 6.58 19.25 6.53
CA PHE A 382 6.06 17.91 6.77
C PHE A 382 7.07 17.01 7.47
N ASP A 383 6.62 16.32 8.50
CA ASP A 383 7.36 15.24 9.15
C ASP A 383 7.40 14.02 8.23
N ARG A 384 6.36 13.76 7.44
CA ARG A 384 6.35 12.66 6.47
C ARG A 384 5.70 13.08 5.16
N VAL A 385 6.32 12.65 4.07
CA VAL A 385 5.74 12.74 2.73
C VAL A 385 5.75 11.34 2.13
N GLU A 386 4.58 10.82 1.77
CA GLU A 386 4.45 9.61 0.97
C GLU A 386 4.17 10.04 -0.46
N ALA A 387 5.06 9.68 -1.39
CA ALA A 387 5.01 10.11 -2.79
C ALA A 387 4.47 9.01 -3.72
N SER A 388 3.94 7.91 -3.16
CA SER A 388 3.40 6.80 -3.94
C SER A 388 4.40 6.32 -5.00
N ASN A 389 3.91 5.88 -6.16
CA ASN A 389 4.71 5.41 -7.28
C ASN A 389 5.18 6.53 -8.23
N ILE A 390 4.91 7.81 -7.96
CA ILE A 390 5.32 8.89 -8.89
C ILE A 390 6.83 9.06 -8.96
N THR A 391 7.58 8.43 -8.05
CA THR A 391 9.04 8.29 -8.10
C THR A 391 9.53 7.42 -9.26
N ASP A 392 8.69 6.58 -9.86
CA ASP A 392 9.05 5.85 -11.08
C ASP A 392 9.15 6.80 -12.29
N LYS A 393 10.13 6.52 -13.15
CA LYS A 393 10.46 7.33 -14.34
C LYS A 393 9.30 7.54 -15.32
N ASN A 394 8.37 6.59 -15.42
CA ASN A 394 7.21 6.70 -16.30
C ASN A 394 6.11 7.66 -15.76
N TYR A 395 6.34 8.26 -14.59
CA TYR A 395 5.52 9.32 -14.01
C TYR A 395 6.36 10.60 -13.87
N VAL A 396 6.68 11.04 -12.65
CA VAL A 396 7.53 12.22 -12.39
C VAL A 396 9.02 11.83 -12.32
N GLY A 397 9.31 10.61 -11.88
CA GLY A 397 10.67 10.14 -11.64
C GLY A 397 11.32 10.79 -10.42
N MET A 398 12.63 10.58 -10.27
CA MET A 398 13.43 11.08 -9.16
C MET A 398 13.36 12.61 -8.97
N SER A 399 13.00 13.34 -10.02
CA SER A 399 12.85 14.81 -9.96
C SER A 399 11.84 15.28 -8.90
N VAL A 400 10.88 14.44 -8.52
CA VAL A 400 9.90 14.70 -7.44
C VAL A 400 10.58 15.08 -6.11
N LEU A 401 11.78 14.56 -5.85
CA LEU A 401 12.53 14.87 -4.63
C LEU A 401 13.00 16.34 -4.60
N SER A 402 13.21 16.97 -5.74
CA SER A 402 13.54 18.40 -5.82
C SER A 402 12.33 19.27 -5.45
N ASP A 403 11.13 18.80 -5.78
CA ASP A 403 9.87 19.50 -5.53
C ASP A 403 9.41 19.32 -4.07
N LEU A 404 9.48 18.10 -3.54
CA LEU A 404 8.97 17.74 -2.20
C LEU A 404 10.02 17.81 -1.09
N GLY A 405 11.31 17.62 -1.40
CA GLY A 405 12.42 17.67 -0.44
C GLY A 405 12.48 18.95 0.40
N PRO A 406 12.31 20.15 -0.21
CA PRO A 406 12.28 21.41 0.52
C PRO A 406 11.14 21.53 1.54
N LEU A 407 10.09 20.72 1.41
CA LEU A 407 8.94 20.71 2.33
C LEU A 407 9.17 19.83 3.55
N LEU A 408 10.28 19.10 3.67
CA LEU A 408 10.55 18.31 4.87
C LEU A 408 10.82 19.19 6.09
N ASN A 409 10.28 18.77 7.23
CA ASN A 409 10.45 19.43 8.51
C ASN A 409 11.88 19.25 9.03
N LYS A 410 12.69 20.29 8.88
CA LYS A 410 14.10 20.32 9.34
C LYS A 410 14.25 20.17 10.86
N ALA A 411 13.21 20.52 11.63
CA ALA A 411 13.22 20.36 13.09
C ALA A 411 12.97 18.90 13.52
N ASN A 412 12.48 18.04 12.62
CA ASN A 412 12.32 16.63 12.89
C ASN A 412 13.48 15.81 12.30
N PRO A 413 14.38 15.23 13.12
CA PRO A 413 15.47 14.41 12.61
C PRO A 413 14.99 13.13 11.89
N HIS A 414 13.74 12.74 12.12
CA HIS A 414 13.11 11.58 11.48
C HIS A 414 12.35 11.94 10.19
N ALA A 415 12.28 13.23 9.82
CA ALA A 415 11.58 13.68 8.63
C ALA A 415 12.03 12.93 7.38
N ALA A 416 11.07 12.45 6.59
CA ALA A 416 11.38 11.61 5.44
C ALA A 416 10.33 11.64 4.32
N ILE A 417 10.82 11.39 3.10
CA ILE A 417 10.01 11.07 1.92
C ILE A 417 10.06 9.56 1.69
N ILE A 418 8.91 8.94 1.45
CA ILE A 418 8.78 7.52 1.12
C ILE A 418 8.33 7.41 -0.33
N GLY A 419 9.11 6.70 -1.15
CA GLY A 419 8.82 6.47 -2.56
C GLY A 419 8.71 4.99 -2.90
N LEU A 420 7.74 4.65 -3.74
CA LEU A 420 7.54 3.32 -4.31
C LEU A 420 8.10 3.27 -5.74
N PHE A 421 8.94 2.28 -6.02
CA PHE A 421 9.43 1.95 -7.34
C PHE A 421 8.80 0.63 -7.74
N MET A 422 7.70 0.70 -8.47
CA MET A 422 7.00 -0.48 -8.96
C MET A 422 7.32 -0.80 -10.42
N ASN A 423 7.71 0.19 -11.22
CA ASN A 423 7.93 0.04 -12.67
C ASN A 423 9.41 0.08 -13.10
N TRP A 424 10.35 0.27 -12.16
CA TRP A 424 11.79 0.33 -12.44
C TRP A 424 12.31 -0.82 -13.31
N TYR A 425 11.74 -2.02 -13.15
CA TYR A 425 12.14 -3.22 -13.88
C TYR A 425 11.88 -3.16 -15.39
N LEU A 426 11.02 -2.25 -15.86
CA LEU A 426 10.76 -2.01 -17.29
C LEU A 426 11.94 -1.30 -17.96
N TRP A 427 12.72 -0.56 -17.19
CA TRP A 427 13.83 0.27 -17.68
C TRP A 427 15.18 -0.37 -17.41
N LYS A 428 15.28 -1.12 -16.31
CA LYS A 428 16.46 -1.89 -15.95
C LYS A 428 16.06 -3.33 -15.81
N ASN A 429 16.51 -4.16 -16.74
CA ASN A 429 16.14 -5.57 -16.75
C ASN A 429 16.62 -6.26 -15.46
N PRO A 430 15.74 -6.63 -14.50
CA PRO A 430 16.15 -7.43 -13.36
C PRO A 430 16.44 -8.87 -13.78
N ALA A 431 15.98 -9.27 -14.97
CA ALA A 431 15.99 -10.63 -15.51
C ALA A 431 17.27 -11.02 -16.23
N ASN A 432 18.38 -10.30 -16.01
CA ASN A 432 19.68 -10.87 -16.34
C ASN A 432 19.95 -12.16 -15.53
N PHE A 433 19.18 -12.43 -14.47
CA PHE A 433 19.24 -13.71 -13.76
C PHE A 433 18.65 -14.89 -14.55
N MET A 434 17.58 -14.73 -15.33
CA MET A 434 17.03 -15.86 -16.10
C MET A 434 17.92 -16.26 -17.27
N SER A 435 18.71 -15.31 -17.79
CA SER A 435 19.74 -15.54 -18.81
C SER A 435 21.12 -15.88 -18.22
N SER A 436 21.31 -15.71 -16.90
CA SER A 436 22.54 -16.07 -16.18
C SER A 436 22.36 -17.41 -15.50
N SER A 437 23.05 -18.45 -15.97
CA SER A 437 22.98 -19.79 -15.36
C SER A 437 23.22 -19.75 -13.84
N VAL A 438 24.24 -19.00 -13.40
CA VAL A 438 24.60 -18.88 -11.98
C VAL A 438 23.48 -18.26 -11.14
N ALA A 439 22.92 -17.13 -11.57
CA ALA A 439 21.90 -16.43 -10.79
C ALA A 439 20.52 -17.13 -10.86
N PHE A 440 20.24 -17.81 -11.97
CA PHE A 440 19.08 -18.71 -12.10
C PHE A 440 19.19 -19.90 -11.14
N ASP A 441 20.34 -20.57 -11.13
CA ASP A 441 20.59 -21.73 -10.26
C ASP A 441 20.54 -21.34 -8.79
N ASP A 442 21.09 -20.17 -8.39
CA ASP A 442 21.00 -19.66 -7.02
C ASP A 442 19.54 -19.43 -6.59
N ALA A 443 18.74 -18.75 -7.42
CA ALA A 443 17.34 -18.50 -7.12
C ALA A 443 16.52 -19.81 -7.01
N ILE A 444 16.79 -20.78 -7.90
CA ILE A 444 16.17 -22.12 -7.83
C ILE A 444 16.59 -22.85 -6.56
N ASN A 445 17.87 -22.90 -6.24
CA ASN A 445 18.40 -23.60 -5.07
C ASN A 445 17.82 -23.00 -3.78
N ARG A 446 17.75 -21.67 -3.71
CA ARG A 446 17.14 -20.98 -2.57
C ARG A 446 15.66 -21.33 -2.43
N MET A 447 14.90 -21.24 -3.51
CA MET A 447 13.48 -21.60 -3.51
C MET A 447 13.26 -23.07 -3.12
N ALA A 448 14.10 -23.98 -3.62
CA ALA A 448 14.07 -25.40 -3.30
C ALA A 448 14.39 -25.70 -1.82
N SER A 449 15.19 -24.85 -1.17
CA SER A 449 15.50 -24.97 0.25
C SER A 449 14.37 -24.53 1.19
N CYS A 450 13.38 -23.77 0.68
CA CYS A 450 12.29 -23.28 1.50
C CYS A 450 11.24 -24.39 1.78
N PRO A 451 10.73 -24.50 3.02
CA PRO A 451 9.60 -25.36 3.32
C PRO A 451 8.39 -24.95 2.46
N SER A 452 7.92 -25.85 1.62
CA SER A 452 6.86 -25.56 0.65
C SER A 452 5.86 -26.72 0.56
N VAL A 453 4.63 -26.40 0.15
CA VAL A 453 3.63 -27.42 -0.19
C VAL A 453 3.61 -27.58 -1.71
N GLY A 454 3.91 -28.79 -2.20
CA GLY A 454 3.67 -29.17 -3.59
C GLY A 454 4.78 -28.84 -4.60
N PHE A 455 5.95 -28.37 -4.16
CA PHE A 455 7.13 -28.16 -5.01
C PHE A 455 8.12 -29.34 -4.91
N SER A 456 8.62 -29.82 -6.05
CA SER A 456 9.74 -30.77 -6.14
C SER A 456 10.64 -30.37 -7.29
N PRO A 457 11.94 -30.05 -7.07
CA PRO A 457 12.89 -29.66 -8.12
C PRO A 457 13.15 -30.76 -9.16
N THR A 458 12.79 -32.01 -8.86
CA THR A 458 13.12 -33.18 -9.69
C THR A 458 12.29 -33.32 -10.97
N ASN A 459 11.28 -32.47 -11.20
CA ASN A 459 10.35 -32.58 -12.34
C ASN A 459 10.34 -31.31 -13.23
N ILE A 460 11.52 -30.75 -13.51
CA ILE A 460 11.70 -29.56 -14.37
C ILE A 460 11.43 -29.85 -15.86
N PHE A 461 11.48 -31.12 -16.27
CA PHE A 461 11.20 -31.53 -17.65
C PHE A 461 10.09 -32.59 -17.70
N PRO A 462 9.15 -32.50 -18.67
CA PRO A 462 9.00 -31.45 -19.68
C PRO A 462 8.51 -30.13 -19.07
N LEU A 463 8.66 -29.01 -19.81
CA LEU A 463 8.08 -27.70 -19.53
C LEU A 463 6.55 -27.83 -19.35
N ASN A 464 6.14 -28.14 -18.13
CA ASN A 464 4.75 -28.33 -17.74
C ASN A 464 4.29 -27.13 -16.88
N GLN A 465 3.00 -27.08 -16.53
CA GLN A 465 2.40 -26.04 -15.69
C GLN A 465 3.24 -25.68 -14.46
N LYS A 466 3.84 -26.67 -13.79
CA LYS A 466 4.61 -26.45 -12.56
C LYS A 466 5.89 -25.67 -12.80
N VAL A 467 6.54 -25.86 -13.96
CA VAL A 467 7.74 -25.13 -14.35
C VAL A 467 7.42 -23.66 -14.60
N PHE A 468 6.28 -23.39 -15.23
CA PHE A 468 5.85 -22.02 -15.48
C PHE A 468 5.45 -21.30 -14.18
N GLU A 469 4.65 -21.94 -13.32
CA GLU A 469 4.31 -21.40 -12.00
C GLU A 469 5.56 -21.14 -11.15
N MET A 470 6.57 -22.00 -11.27
CA MET A 470 7.87 -21.84 -10.64
C MET A 470 8.59 -20.58 -11.15
N ILE A 471 8.78 -20.44 -12.47
CA ILE A 471 9.48 -19.30 -13.08
C ILE A 471 8.88 -17.97 -12.63
N GLN A 472 7.56 -17.90 -12.50
CA GLN A 472 6.87 -16.69 -12.06
C GLN A 472 7.13 -16.30 -10.59
N LYS A 473 7.47 -17.27 -9.74
CA LYS A 473 7.76 -17.07 -8.31
C LYS A 473 9.22 -16.71 -8.07
N LEU A 474 10.13 -17.06 -8.99
CA LEU A 474 11.58 -16.84 -8.88
C LEU A 474 11.99 -15.40 -8.50
N PRO A 475 11.32 -14.32 -8.96
CA PRO A 475 11.69 -12.96 -8.56
C PRO A 475 11.66 -12.70 -7.04
N LEU A 476 10.92 -13.48 -6.24
CA LEU A 476 10.96 -13.40 -4.78
C LEU A 476 12.25 -13.96 -4.17
N PHE A 477 12.90 -14.88 -4.88
CA PHE A 477 14.09 -15.61 -4.44
C PHE A 477 15.38 -15.08 -5.05
N HIS A 478 15.29 -14.03 -5.87
CA HIS A 478 16.42 -13.35 -6.46
C HIS A 478 16.64 -11.97 -5.83
N ASP A 479 17.91 -11.67 -5.53
CA ASP A 479 18.34 -10.36 -5.07
C ASP A 479 18.46 -9.38 -6.23
N THR A 480 17.48 -8.46 -6.30
CA THR A 480 17.42 -7.41 -7.31
C THR A 480 18.09 -6.10 -6.87
N SER A 481 18.69 -6.05 -5.67
CA SER A 481 19.22 -4.81 -5.09
C SER A 481 20.32 -4.19 -5.94
N LYS A 482 21.26 -4.98 -6.45
CA LYS A 482 22.32 -4.48 -7.33
C LYS A 482 21.78 -3.82 -8.59
N SER A 483 20.88 -4.49 -9.30
CA SER A 483 20.24 -3.94 -10.51
C SER A 483 19.46 -2.67 -10.20
N PHE A 484 18.78 -2.62 -9.05
CA PHE A 484 18.05 -1.44 -8.62
C PHE A 484 18.98 -0.27 -8.27
N GLU A 485 20.09 -0.49 -7.57
CA GLU A 485 21.06 0.58 -7.29
C GLU A 485 21.71 1.09 -8.58
N GLU A 486 21.97 0.22 -9.56
CA GLU A 486 22.43 0.66 -10.89
C GLU A 486 21.37 1.53 -11.59
N TYR A 487 20.10 1.14 -11.57
CA TYR A 487 18.99 1.91 -12.12
C TYR A 487 18.89 3.29 -11.46
N ILE A 488 18.90 3.35 -10.13
CA ILE A 488 18.76 4.62 -9.39
C ILE A 488 19.97 5.53 -9.61
N LYS A 489 21.17 4.97 -9.80
CA LYS A 489 22.37 5.72 -10.19
C LYS A 489 22.24 6.31 -11.60
N GLU A 490 21.70 5.54 -12.56
CA GLU A 490 21.41 6.01 -13.92
C GLU A 490 20.36 7.15 -13.90
N GLU A 491 19.40 7.09 -12.99
CA GLU A 491 18.41 8.15 -12.72
C GLU A 491 18.98 9.32 -11.87
N LYS A 492 20.31 9.37 -11.68
CA LYS A 492 21.06 10.47 -11.06
C LYS A 492 20.63 10.80 -9.63
N GLU A 493 20.31 9.80 -8.82
CA GLU A 493 19.91 10.00 -7.43
C GLU A 493 20.88 10.88 -6.64
N ASP A 494 22.18 10.60 -6.70
CA ASP A 494 23.19 11.32 -5.92
C ASP A 494 23.16 12.84 -6.22
N GLU A 495 23.01 13.20 -7.50
CA GLU A 495 22.92 14.60 -7.93
C GLU A 495 21.63 15.25 -7.42
N ILE A 496 20.49 14.57 -7.60
CA ILE A 496 19.16 15.09 -7.26
C ILE A 496 19.02 15.23 -5.74
N THR A 497 19.37 14.19 -4.99
CA THR A 497 19.28 14.19 -3.53
C THR A 497 20.25 15.20 -2.93
N SER A 498 21.48 15.31 -3.43
CA SER A 498 22.42 16.35 -2.97
C SER A 498 21.88 17.75 -3.21
N LYS A 499 21.29 18.04 -4.39
CA LYS A 499 20.67 19.34 -4.68
C LYS A 499 19.46 19.63 -3.79
N ALA A 500 18.68 18.61 -3.46
CA ALA A 500 17.53 18.71 -2.56
C ALA A 500 17.91 18.73 -1.06
N GLY A 501 19.19 18.57 -0.70
CA GLY A 501 19.64 18.48 0.69
C GLY A 501 19.18 17.18 1.37
N LEU A 502 19.04 16.10 0.60
CA LEU A 502 18.57 14.80 1.02
C LEU A 502 19.65 13.73 0.87
N GLN A 503 19.39 12.58 1.47
CA GLN A 503 20.12 11.32 1.28
C GLN A 503 19.16 10.14 1.44
N SER A 504 19.42 9.05 0.74
CA SER A 504 18.69 7.79 0.96
C SER A 504 19.08 7.15 2.30
N ARG A 505 18.11 6.55 2.98
CA ARG A 505 18.37 5.73 4.16
C ARG A 505 19.00 4.42 3.72
N ARG A 506 20.11 4.04 4.37
CA ARG A 506 20.75 2.73 4.18
C ARG A 506 19.95 1.58 4.81
N ILE A 507 19.19 1.90 5.86
CA ILE A 507 18.34 0.96 6.60
C ILE A 507 17.01 1.67 6.84
N ASN A 508 15.93 1.09 6.34
CA ASN A 508 14.60 1.65 6.51
C ASN A 508 14.02 1.25 7.87
N ARG A 509 13.46 2.24 8.56
CA ARG A 509 12.75 2.08 9.85
C ARG A 509 11.25 2.40 9.76
N ILE A 510 10.77 2.79 8.58
CA ILE A 510 9.35 3.12 8.34
C ILE A 510 8.69 1.97 7.59
N VAL A 511 9.27 1.57 6.46
CA VAL A 511 8.76 0.53 5.57
C VAL A 511 9.92 -0.36 5.11
N PRO A 512 9.76 -1.69 4.98
CA PRO A 512 10.81 -2.54 4.41
C PRO A 512 11.15 -2.12 2.98
N HIS A 513 12.37 -2.42 2.54
CA HIS A 513 12.85 -2.05 1.19
C HIS A 513 12.10 -2.78 0.06
N ARG A 514 11.38 -3.86 0.36
CA ARG A 514 10.52 -4.60 -0.57
C ARG A 514 9.38 -5.30 0.17
N CYS A 515 8.32 -5.66 -0.55
CA CYS A 515 7.21 -6.43 0.02
C CYS A 515 7.69 -7.73 0.67
N PHE A 516 7.10 -8.09 1.81
CA PHE A 516 7.37 -9.31 2.61
C PHE A 516 8.77 -9.42 3.25
N ALA A 517 9.68 -8.46 3.03
CA ALA A 517 10.93 -8.38 3.77
C ALA A 517 10.70 -7.85 5.20
N LYS A 518 11.64 -8.14 6.10
CA LYS A 518 11.61 -7.61 7.46
C LYS A 518 11.96 -6.12 7.45
N LEU A 519 11.32 -5.35 8.32
CA LEU A 519 11.74 -3.97 8.58
C LEU A 519 13.19 -3.96 9.10
N GLY A 520 13.99 -2.98 8.69
CA GLY A 520 15.40 -2.89 9.07
C GLY A 520 16.34 -3.87 8.34
N ALA A 521 15.84 -4.72 7.45
CA ALA A 521 16.66 -5.61 6.64
C ALA A 521 17.51 -4.82 5.63
N ARG A 522 18.72 -5.33 5.31
CA ARG A 522 19.57 -4.77 4.26
C ARG A 522 18.88 -4.86 2.90
N HIS A 523 19.24 -3.99 1.96
CA HIS A 523 18.61 -3.94 0.62
C HIS A 523 18.70 -5.27 -0.16
N SER A 524 19.72 -6.09 0.12
CA SER A 524 19.92 -7.40 -0.52
C SER A 524 19.17 -8.56 0.16
N GLU A 525 18.55 -8.34 1.31
CA GLU A 525 17.87 -9.39 2.05
C GLU A 525 16.49 -9.69 1.47
N LEU A 526 16.24 -10.95 1.13
CA LEU A 526 14.96 -11.39 0.58
C LEU A 526 13.97 -11.82 1.68
N PRO A 527 12.68 -11.99 1.36
CA PRO A 527 11.69 -12.49 2.31
C PRO A 527 12.12 -13.82 2.96
N VAL A 528 11.85 -13.94 4.27
CA VAL A 528 12.09 -15.18 5.02
C VAL A 528 10.89 -16.10 4.84
N ILE A 529 11.16 -17.33 4.37
CA ILE A 529 10.17 -18.39 4.20
C ILE A 529 10.67 -19.61 4.96
N ASP A 530 10.15 -19.79 6.18
CA ASP A 530 10.58 -20.78 7.18
C ASP A 530 9.52 -21.85 7.48
N SER A 531 8.36 -21.76 6.82
CA SER A 531 7.23 -22.68 7.02
C SER A 531 6.38 -22.80 5.74
N PRO A 532 5.68 -23.94 5.55
CA PRO A 532 4.73 -24.10 4.45
C PRO A 532 3.62 -23.05 4.44
N GLU A 533 3.18 -22.60 5.63
CA GLU A 533 2.20 -21.53 5.80
C GLU A 533 2.76 -20.20 5.32
N ARG A 534 4.01 -19.86 5.68
CA ARG A 534 4.67 -18.64 5.20
C ARG A 534 4.88 -18.67 3.69
N TRP A 535 5.24 -19.83 3.13
CA TRP A 535 5.31 -20.01 1.67
C TRP A 535 3.97 -19.67 1.03
N TYR A 536 2.86 -20.21 1.55
CA TYR A 536 1.53 -19.89 1.03
C TYR A 536 1.23 -18.39 1.10
N LYS A 537 1.48 -17.75 2.25
CA LYS A 537 1.18 -16.32 2.45
C LYS A 537 2.03 -15.38 1.58
N VAL A 538 3.31 -15.68 1.40
CA VAL A 538 4.25 -14.83 0.66
C VAL A 538 4.22 -15.15 -0.83
N VAL A 539 4.29 -16.42 -1.21
CA VAL A 539 4.54 -16.85 -2.59
C VAL A 539 3.24 -17.06 -3.37
N SER A 540 2.21 -17.63 -2.75
CA SER A 540 0.94 -17.86 -3.45
C SER A 540 0.13 -16.57 -3.61
N PHE A 541 0.12 -15.69 -2.61
CA PHE A 541 -0.59 -14.41 -2.71
C PHE A 541 0.18 -13.32 -3.45
N SER A 542 1.53 -13.38 -3.53
CA SER A 542 2.26 -12.44 -4.39
C SER A 542 1.96 -12.60 -5.88
N ILE A 543 1.44 -13.76 -6.30
CA ILE A 543 0.94 -13.96 -7.67
C ILE A 543 -0.37 -13.21 -7.88
N ILE A 544 -1.18 -13.07 -6.83
CA ILE A 544 -2.42 -12.28 -6.85
C ILE A 544 -2.08 -10.79 -6.91
N CYS A 545 -1.13 -10.34 -6.09
CA CYS A 545 -0.66 -8.95 -6.08
C CYS A 545 0.31 -8.71 -7.26
N ILE A 546 -0.21 -8.39 -8.45
CA ILE A 546 0.60 -8.21 -9.67
C ILE A 546 1.75 -7.24 -9.38
N GLY A 547 2.99 -7.69 -9.62
CA GLY A 547 4.17 -6.84 -9.53
C GLY A 547 4.78 -6.72 -8.12
N ALA A 548 4.05 -7.07 -7.05
CA ALA A 548 4.53 -6.90 -5.66
C ALA A 548 5.89 -7.55 -5.38
N MET A 549 6.21 -8.63 -6.09
CA MET A 549 7.52 -9.31 -5.99
C MET A 549 8.70 -8.43 -6.44
N ARG A 550 8.44 -7.42 -7.28
CA ARG A 550 9.44 -6.51 -7.86
C ARG A 550 9.34 -5.09 -7.31
N HIS A 551 8.32 -4.79 -6.50
CA HIS A 551 8.16 -3.48 -5.88
C HIS A 551 9.26 -3.23 -4.85
N LEU A 552 9.93 -2.09 -4.99
CA LEU A 552 10.97 -1.63 -4.08
C LEU A 552 10.58 -0.29 -3.46
N LEU A 553 10.94 -0.10 -2.20
CA LEU A 553 10.66 1.12 -1.46
C LEU A 553 11.95 1.78 -1.01
N ARG A 554 12.04 3.09 -1.20
CA ARG A 554 13.19 3.91 -0.81
C ARG A 554 12.72 5.05 0.09
N VAL A 555 13.49 5.31 1.14
CA VAL A 555 13.20 6.36 2.12
C VAL A 555 14.30 7.40 2.08
N PHE A 556 13.94 8.65 1.81
CA PHE A 556 14.86 9.78 1.74
C PHE A 556 14.71 10.66 2.96
N ARG A 557 15.80 11.18 3.51
CA ARG A 557 15.83 12.06 4.69
C ARG A 557 16.80 13.21 4.47
N HIS A 558 16.80 14.21 5.35
CA HIS A 558 17.80 15.28 5.31
C HIS A 558 19.24 14.73 5.35
N LEU A 559 20.11 15.39 4.58
CA LEU A 559 21.55 15.22 4.71
C LEU A 559 21.98 15.80 6.06
N LEU A 560 22.48 14.94 6.96
CA LEU A 560 23.08 15.39 8.20
C LEU A 560 24.42 16.04 7.86
N VAL A 561 24.47 17.37 7.87
CA VAL A 561 25.75 18.08 7.89
C VAL A 561 26.34 17.82 9.26
N VAL A 562 27.27 16.86 9.36
CA VAL A 562 28.10 16.72 10.55
C VAL A 562 29.00 17.96 10.57
N CYS A 563 28.55 19.01 11.25
CA CYS A 563 29.43 20.11 11.61
C CYS A 563 30.51 19.54 12.54
N HIS A 564 31.64 19.12 11.99
CA HIS A 564 32.89 19.04 12.74
C HIS A 564 33.30 20.47 13.08
N PHE A 565 32.66 21.07 14.09
CA PHE A 565 33.22 22.26 14.72
C PHE A 565 34.48 21.82 15.46
N MET A 566 35.64 22.16 14.89
CA MET A 566 36.91 22.20 15.61
C MET A 566 36.73 23.11 16.83
N SER A 567 36.55 22.51 18.01
CA SER A 567 36.74 23.20 19.29
C SER A 567 38.04 22.70 19.91
N ALA A 568 39.16 23.22 19.39
CA ALA A 568 40.47 23.13 20.01
C ALA A 568 41.34 24.34 19.61
N ILE A 569 40.77 25.55 19.57
CA ILE A 569 41.52 26.81 19.57
C ILE A 569 40.75 27.82 20.43
N LEU A 570 40.64 27.55 21.74
CA LEU A 570 40.36 28.56 22.76
C LEU A 570 40.96 28.06 24.06
N ASN A 571 42.29 28.18 24.17
CA ASN A 571 43.00 28.33 25.44
C ASN A 571 44.44 28.79 25.12
N GLY A 572 44.54 30.07 24.76
CA GLY A 572 45.80 30.79 24.67
C GLY A 572 45.73 32.06 25.51
N GLY A 573 46.52 32.09 26.60
CA GLY A 573 46.96 33.30 27.33
C GLY A 573 45.88 34.02 28.16
N MET A 574 46.14 34.63 29.31
CA MET A 574 47.41 35.09 29.88
C MET A 574 47.18 35.55 31.35
N LEU A 575 48.21 35.39 32.20
CA LEU A 575 48.56 36.20 33.40
C LEU A 575 47.60 36.25 34.60
N TRP A 576 48.09 35.85 35.79
CA TRP A 576 48.40 36.75 36.91
C TRP A 576 49.41 36.08 37.88
N THR A 577 50.16 36.94 38.56
CA THR A 577 51.45 36.81 39.26
C THR A 577 51.39 36.22 40.68
N THR A 578 52.46 35.55 41.14
CA THR A 578 53.35 35.91 42.28
C THR A 578 54.06 34.68 42.89
N SER A 579 55.39 34.78 43.03
CA SER A 579 56.25 33.98 43.93
C SER A 579 56.23 34.64 45.34
N PRO A 580 56.84 34.11 46.44
CA PRO A 580 57.94 33.13 46.52
C PRO A 580 57.89 32.11 47.69
N SER A 581 58.69 31.04 47.65
CA SER A 581 59.55 30.56 48.78
C SER A 581 60.25 29.22 48.48
N ARG A 582 61.58 29.23 48.62
CA ARG A 582 62.50 28.08 48.79
C ARG A 582 62.60 27.76 50.31
N PRO A 583 63.37 26.75 50.81
CA PRO A 583 64.34 25.84 50.16
C PRO A 583 64.28 24.35 50.61
N ALA A 584 65.12 23.49 50.01
CA ALA A 584 66.21 22.74 50.70
C ALA A 584 66.42 21.27 50.24
N HIS A 585 67.71 20.95 50.01
CA HIS A 585 68.42 19.64 50.02
C HIS A 585 68.03 18.57 48.97
N GLU A 586 68.93 17.81 48.32
CA GLU A 586 70.40 17.69 48.34
C GLU A 586 70.86 16.84 47.13
N SER A 587 72.06 17.15 46.60
CA SER A 587 73.12 16.26 46.02
C SER A 587 72.75 15.05 45.13
N THR A 588 73.35 14.76 43.96
CA THR A 588 74.79 14.66 43.58
C THR A 588 74.96 14.40 42.07
N HIS A 589 76.03 14.94 41.47
CA HIS A 589 76.92 14.43 40.38
C HIS A 589 76.34 13.78 39.08
N ALA A 590 76.86 13.94 37.85
CA ALA A 590 78.06 14.55 37.29
C ALA A 590 78.00 14.50 35.73
N TYR A 591 78.64 15.47 35.04
CA TYR A 591 79.31 15.43 33.70
C TYR A 591 78.50 14.97 32.44
N SER A 592 78.58 15.54 31.23
CA SER A 592 79.42 16.57 30.60
C SER A 592 78.82 17.02 29.24
N ARG A 593 79.08 18.29 28.83
CA ARG A 593 79.47 18.83 27.50
C ARG A 593 78.88 18.17 26.21
N ARG A 594 78.33 18.88 25.21
CA ARG A 594 78.81 20.03 24.40
C ARG A 594 77.66 20.43 23.44
N SER A 595 77.19 21.69 23.44
CA SER A 595 77.47 22.79 22.49
C SER A 595 76.80 22.74 21.10
N ARG A 596 75.93 23.76 20.88
CA ARG A 596 75.78 24.68 19.71
C ARG A 596 75.55 24.03 18.34
N SER A 597 74.61 24.48 17.51
CA SER A 597 74.06 25.83 17.27
C SER A 597 72.69 25.73 16.61
#